data_AF-A0A960QNL2-F1
#
_entry.id   AF-A0A960QNL2-F1
#
_cell.length_a   1.000
_cell.length_b   1.000
_cell.length_c   1.000
_cell.angle_alpha   90.00
_cell.angle_beta   90.00
_cell.angle_gamma   90.00
#
_symmetry.space_group_name_H-M   'P 1'
#
loop_
_entity.id
_entity.type
_entity.pdbx_description
1 polymer ?
#
loop_
_entity_poly.entity_id
_entity_poly.type
_entity_poly.pdbx_seq_one_letter_code
_entity_poly.pdbx_strand_id
1 'polypeptide(L)'
;MRFINVPHMRPAKLRRMIGHPCFETLLELHRLDCLASFGGLDTYHLVQKVQAELANQPVLPPRWITGRDLIALGMKPGPQIGHWLELAYEAQLENRYPDRDTLLAWLARAVATGTEPNPQA
;
A
#
# COMPACT_ATOMS: atom_id res chain seq x y z
N MET A 1 10.37 -13.34 -17.89
CA MET A 1 10.15 -14.36 -16.83
C MET A 1 9.64 -13.84 -15.48
N ARG A 2 9.16 -12.58 -15.33
CA ARG A 2 8.63 -12.13 -14.02
C ARG A 2 7.25 -12.72 -13.70
N PHE A 3 6.45 -12.99 -14.73
CA PHE A 3 5.09 -13.50 -14.62
C PHE A 3 4.99 -14.93 -14.06
N ILE A 4 5.96 -15.82 -14.36
CA ILE A 4 5.96 -17.20 -13.85
C ILE A 4 5.92 -17.28 -12.31
N ASN A 5 6.38 -16.24 -11.63
CA ASN A 5 6.42 -16.17 -10.18
C ASN A 5 5.15 -15.57 -9.57
N VAL A 6 4.20 -15.08 -10.37
CA VAL A 6 2.97 -14.42 -9.89
C VAL A 6 2.21 -15.24 -8.85
N PRO A 7 2.01 -16.56 -9.01
CA PRO A 7 1.32 -17.38 -8.01
C PRO A 7 1.99 -17.35 -6.62
N HIS A 8 3.28 -17.04 -6.56
CA HIS A 8 4.08 -17.02 -5.33
C HIS A 8 4.39 -15.58 -4.86
N MET A 9 3.86 -14.55 -5.50
CA MET A 9 4.13 -13.16 -5.11
C MET A 9 3.31 -12.73 -3.90
N ARG A 10 3.95 -12.00 -2.97
CA ARG A 10 3.24 -11.28 -1.91
C ARG A 10 2.28 -10.24 -2.52
N PRO A 11 1.09 -10.00 -1.93
CA PRO A 11 0.09 -9.08 -2.48
C PRO A 11 0.61 -7.68 -2.79
N ALA A 12 1.43 -7.09 -1.91
CA ALA A 12 2.01 -5.76 -2.11
C ALA A 12 2.95 -5.70 -3.34
N LYS A 13 3.69 -6.79 -3.61
CA LYS A 13 4.58 -6.88 -4.78
C LYS A 13 3.78 -7.02 -6.08
N LEU A 14 2.71 -7.83 -6.03
CA LEU A 14 1.80 -8.01 -7.16
C LEU A 14 1.07 -6.70 -7.50
N ARG A 15 0.58 -5.96 -6.50
CA ARG A 15 -0.04 -4.64 -6.68
C ARG A 15 0.91 -3.63 -7.32
N ARG A 16 2.17 -3.58 -6.88
CA ARG A 16 3.21 -2.72 -7.50
C ARG A 16 3.52 -3.10 -8.95
N MET A 17 3.49 -4.40 -9.27
CA MET A 17 3.69 -4.88 -10.64
C MET A 17 2.54 -4.45 -11.55
N ILE A 18 1.30 -4.59 -11.09
CA ILE A 18 0.08 -4.20 -11.82
C ILE A 18 0.01 -2.67 -11.99
N GLY A 19 0.43 -1.90 -10.99
CA GLY A 19 0.49 -0.43 -11.08
C GLY A 19 1.65 0.12 -11.92
N HIS A 20 2.45 -0.71 -12.58
CA HIS A 20 3.58 -0.24 -13.40
C HIS A 20 3.07 0.44 -14.68
N PRO A 21 3.64 1.57 -15.14
CA PRO A 21 3.14 2.30 -16.31
C PRO A 21 3.04 1.46 -17.59
N CYS A 22 3.98 0.53 -17.81
CA CYS A 22 3.98 -0.35 -18.97
C CYS A 22 3.33 -1.72 -18.71
N PHE A 23 2.53 -1.87 -17.66
CA PHE A 23 1.99 -3.17 -17.25
C PHE A 23 1.18 -3.86 -18.35
N GLU A 24 0.28 -3.14 -19.03
CA GLU A 24 -0.54 -3.67 -20.13
C GLU A 24 0.33 -4.27 -21.25
N THR A 25 1.36 -3.54 -21.69
CA THR A 25 2.30 -4.01 -22.72
C THR A 25 3.06 -5.25 -22.25
N LEU A 26 3.47 -5.29 -20.99
CA LEU A 26 4.18 -6.44 -20.42
C LEU A 26 3.28 -7.67 -20.29
N LEU A 27 2.01 -7.48 -19.95
CA LEU A 27 1.02 -8.55 -19.85
C LEU A 27 0.70 -9.14 -21.23
N GLU A 28 0.54 -8.28 -22.25
CA GLU A 28 0.30 -8.72 -23.62
C GLU A 28 1.51 -9.45 -24.20
N LEU A 29 2.72 -8.95 -23.96
CA LEU A 29 3.95 -9.65 -24.35
C LEU A 29 4.03 -11.04 -23.71
N HIS A 30 3.68 -11.17 -22.42
CA HIS A 30 3.62 -12.45 -21.74
C HIS A 30 2.59 -13.41 -22.38
N ARG A 31 1.42 -12.91 -22.78
CA ARG A 31 0.39 -13.69 -23.47
C ARG A 31 0.93 -14.26 -24.79
N LEU A 32 1.61 -13.43 -25.58
CA LEU A 32 2.22 -13.84 -26.85
C LEU A 32 3.33 -14.88 -26.65
N ASP A 33 4.22 -14.67 -25.67
CA ASP A 33 5.28 -15.63 -25.33
C ASP A 33 4.72 -17.01 -24.95
N CYS A 34 3.64 -17.03 -24.14
CA CYS A 34 2.96 -18.26 -23.73
C CYS A 34 2.36 -18.99 -24.93
N LEU A 35 1.65 -18.26 -25.80
CA LEU A 35 1.03 -18.82 -27.00
C LEU A 35 2.06 -19.37 -27.99
N ALA A 36 3.23 -18.75 -28.10
CA ALA A 36 4.29 -19.20 -29.00
C ALA A 36 5.05 -20.43 -28.48
N SER A 37 5.05 -20.70 -27.17
CA SER A 37 5.89 -21.76 -26.56
C SER A 37 5.13 -23.04 -26.20
N PHE A 38 4.11 -22.95 -25.34
CA PHE A 38 3.45 -24.13 -24.75
C PHE A 38 1.94 -23.93 -24.47
N GLY A 39 1.40 -22.74 -24.75
CA GLY A 39 -0.05 -22.47 -24.73
C GLY A 39 -0.68 -22.21 -23.35
N GLY A 40 0.05 -22.37 -22.24
CA GLY A 40 -0.49 -22.17 -20.90
C GLY A 40 -0.76 -20.70 -20.58
N LEU A 41 -2.03 -20.35 -20.33
CA LEU A 41 -2.47 -18.98 -20.01
C LEU A 41 -2.93 -18.81 -18.55
N ASP A 42 -2.74 -19.82 -17.68
CA ASP A 42 -3.21 -19.77 -16.29
C ASP A 42 -2.68 -18.55 -15.53
N THR A 43 -1.39 -18.25 -15.71
CA THR A 43 -0.76 -17.06 -15.11
C THR A 43 -1.33 -15.76 -15.67
N TYR A 44 -1.59 -15.71 -16.98
CA TYR A 44 -2.22 -14.56 -17.63
C TYR A 44 -3.63 -14.32 -17.06
N HIS A 45 -4.45 -15.37 -16.96
CA HIS A 45 -5.79 -15.28 -16.39
C HIS A 45 -5.81 -14.92 -14.91
N LEU A 46 -4.87 -15.46 -14.12
CA LEU A 46 -4.69 -15.07 -12.72
C LEU A 46 -4.40 -13.57 -12.59
N VAL A 47 -3.49 -13.05 -13.41
CA VAL A 47 -3.12 -11.63 -13.39
C VAL A 47 -4.31 -10.74 -13.78
N GLN A 48 -5.08 -11.11 -14.81
CA GLN A 48 -6.29 -10.37 -15.19
C GLN A 48 -7.34 -10.34 -14.06
N LYS A 49 -7.53 -11.46 -13.36
CA LYS A 49 -8.45 -11.52 -12.22
C LYS A 49 -8.01 -10.56 -11.11
N VAL A 50 -6.73 -10.59 -10.73
CA VAL A 50 -6.21 -9.69 -9.69
C VAL A 50 -6.27 -8.22 -10.13
N GLN A 51 -6.04 -7.93 -11.41
CA GLN A 51 -6.20 -6.58 -11.95
C GLN A 51 -7.64 -6.08 -11.81
N ALA A 52 -8.64 -6.91 -12.16
CA ALA A 52 -10.05 -6.56 -12.01
C ALA A 52 -10.42 -6.36 -10.53
N GLU A 53 -9.91 -7.19 -9.63
CA GLU A 53 -10.09 -7.03 -8.18
C GLU A 53 -9.46 -5.75 -7.64
N LEU A 54 -8.30 -5.34 -8.16
CA LEU A 54 -7.63 -4.10 -7.79
C LEU A 54 -8.31 -2.86 -8.35
N ALA A 55 -8.82 -2.91 -9.58
CA ALA A 55 -9.57 -1.81 -10.19
C ALA A 55 -10.88 -1.52 -9.43
N ASN A 56 -11.47 -2.56 -8.85
CA ASN A 56 -12.66 -2.45 -8.00
C ASN A 56 -12.36 -2.16 -6.53
N GLN A 57 -11.08 -2.10 -6.12
CA GLN A 57 -10.73 -1.65 -4.77
C GLN A 57 -10.83 -0.12 -4.71
N PRO A 58 -11.41 0.43 -3.63
CA PRO A 58 -11.42 1.87 -3.43
C PRO A 58 -9.97 2.37 -3.43
N VAL A 59 -9.71 3.43 -4.21
CA VAL A 59 -8.42 4.14 -4.17
C VAL A 59 -8.17 4.52 -2.72
N LEU A 60 -7.11 3.99 -2.13
CA LEU A 60 -6.79 4.30 -0.74
C LEU A 60 -6.66 5.83 -0.61
N PRO A 61 -7.29 6.43 0.40
CA PRO A 61 -7.23 7.88 0.56
C PRO A 61 -5.78 8.33 0.75
N PRO A 62 -5.42 9.53 0.29
CA PRO A 62 -4.11 10.11 0.54
C PRO A 62 -3.90 10.27 2.05
N ARG A 63 -2.67 10.06 2.52
CA ARG A 63 -2.31 10.19 3.93
C ARG A 63 -2.66 11.60 4.44
N TRP A 64 -3.39 11.69 5.54
CA TRP A 64 -3.71 12.97 6.19
C TRP A 64 -2.48 13.59 6.88
N ILE A 65 -1.60 12.74 7.43
CA ILE A 65 -0.42 13.14 8.18
C ILE A 65 0.84 12.90 7.35
N THR A 66 1.74 13.88 7.37
CA THR A 66 3.01 13.86 6.64
C THR A 66 4.20 13.90 7.60
N GLY A 67 5.39 13.55 7.11
CA GLY A 67 6.61 13.62 7.93
C GLY A 67 6.92 15.02 8.44
N ARG A 68 6.49 16.07 7.72
CA ARG A 68 6.65 17.47 8.16
C ARG A 68 5.84 17.77 9.42
N ASP A 69 4.65 17.18 9.53
CA ASP A 69 3.78 17.34 10.69
C ASP A 69 4.43 16.71 11.93
N LEU A 70 5.04 15.53 11.79
CA LEU A 70 5.75 14.88 12.89
C LEU A 70 7.00 15.63 13.33
N ILE A 71 7.74 16.23 12.38
CA ILE A 71 8.89 17.08 12.69
C ILE A 71 8.44 18.36 13.43
N ALA A 72 7.31 18.95 13.03
CA ALA A 72 6.73 20.10 13.71
C ALA A 72 6.28 19.78 15.15
N LEU A 73 5.91 18.53 15.42
CA LEU A 73 5.64 18.01 16.78
C LEU A 73 6.91 17.77 17.62
N GLY A 74 8.10 18.06 17.09
CA GLY A 74 9.37 17.93 17.81
C GLY A 74 10.09 16.59 17.58
N MET A 75 9.61 15.75 16.65
CA MET A 75 10.28 14.49 16.33
C MET A 75 11.55 14.75 15.50
N LYS A 76 12.66 14.11 15.88
CA LYS A 76 13.89 14.17 15.09
C LYS A 76 13.75 13.31 13.83
N PRO A 77 14.25 13.78 12.66
CA PRO A 77 14.31 12.96 11.45
C PRO A 77 15.02 11.63 11.70
N GLY A 78 14.36 10.51 11.40
CA GLY A 78 14.91 9.18 11.61
C GLY A 78 13.90 8.06 11.36
N PRO A 79 14.29 6.79 11.58
CA PRO A 79 13.46 5.61 11.31
C PRO A 79 12.11 5.63 12.04
N GLN A 80 12.05 6.27 13.20
CA GLN A 80 10.83 6.41 14.00
C GLN A 80 9.74 7.20 13.28
N ILE A 81 10.07 8.19 12.43
CA ILE A 81 9.08 8.91 11.62
C ILE A 81 8.31 7.93 10.73
N GLY A 82 9.00 6.95 10.15
CA GLY A 82 8.36 5.93 9.30
C GLY A 82 7.30 5.13 10.07
N HIS A 83 7.66 4.67 11.27
CA HIS A 83 6.75 3.95 12.17
C HIS A 83 5.49 4.75 12.49
N TRP A 84 5.65 6.01 12.90
CA TRP A 84 4.51 6.86 13.25
C TRP A 84 3.64 7.25 12.06
N LEU A 85 4.23 7.43 10.86
CA LEU A 85 3.46 7.66 9.63
C LEU A 85 2.65 6.44 9.21
N GLU A 86 3.18 5.24 9.41
CA GLU A 86 2.48 4.00 9.11
C GLU A 86 1.30 3.83 10.08
N LEU A 87 1.55 3.99 11.38
CA LEU A 87 0.51 3.94 12.42
C LEU A 87 -0.61 4.98 12.19
N ALA A 88 -0.24 6.21 11.82
CA ALA A 88 -1.20 7.27 11.49
C ALA A 88 -2.07 6.90 10.29
N TYR A 89 -1.47 6.28 9.27
CA TYR A 89 -2.17 5.90 8.06
C TYR A 89 -3.11 4.72 8.29
N GLU A 90 -2.70 3.74 9.09
CA GLU A 90 -3.59 2.66 9.52
C GLU A 90 -4.81 3.21 10.28
N ALA A 91 -4.60 4.14 11.21
CA ALA A 91 -5.70 4.78 11.93
C ALA A 91 -6.68 5.52 11.02
N GLN A 92 -6.17 6.16 9.97
CA GLN A 92 -6.99 6.79 8.94
C GLN A 92 -7.80 5.75 8.15
N LEU A 93 -7.17 4.65 7.72
CA LEU A 93 -7.84 3.60 6.94
C LEU A 93 -8.93 2.87 7.75
N GLU A 94 -8.74 2.76 9.06
CA GLU A 94 -9.72 2.21 10.00
C GLU A 94 -10.84 3.20 10.39
N ASN A 95 -10.81 4.44 9.88
CA ASN A 95 -11.70 5.53 10.28
C ASN A 95 -11.76 5.73 11.81
N ARG A 96 -10.63 5.54 12.51
CA ARG A 96 -10.55 5.74 13.97
C ARG A 96 -10.77 7.19 14.38
N TYR A 97 -10.48 8.12 13.47
CA TYR A 97 -10.61 9.54 13.71
C TYR A 97 -11.46 10.18 12.60
N PRO A 98 -12.30 11.16 12.95
CA PRO A 98 -13.18 11.81 11.99
C PRO A 98 -12.44 12.72 11.00
N ASP A 99 -11.28 13.24 11.38
CA ASP A 99 -10.54 14.22 10.59
C ASP A 99 -9.02 14.19 10.87
N ARG A 100 -8.30 15.00 10.09
CA ARG A 100 -6.85 15.15 10.20
C ARG A 100 -6.42 15.72 11.56
N ASP A 101 -7.14 16.68 12.11
CA ASP A 101 -6.71 17.43 13.28
C ASP A 101 -6.86 16.60 14.55
N THR A 102 -7.92 15.81 14.66
CA THR A 102 -8.13 14.82 15.72
C THR A 102 -7.06 13.73 15.69
N LEU A 103 -6.72 13.20 14.50
CA LEU A 103 -5.63 12.25 14.34
C LEU A 103 -4.27 12.85 14.73
N LEU A 104 -3.99 14.09 14.33
CA LEU A 104 -2.74 14.78 14.66
C LEU A 104 -2.62 15.05 16.17
N ALA A 105 -3.71 15.46 16.82
CA ALA A 105 -3.75 15.67 18.27
C ALA A 105 -3.50 14.36 19.04
N TRP A 106 -4.04 13.24 18.57
CA TRP A 106 -3.74 11.93 19.13
C TRP A 106 -2.26 11.55 18.96
N LEU A 107 -1.71 11.74 17.76
CA LEU A 107 -0.28 11.51 17.49
C LEU A 107 0.63 12.35 18.38
N ALA A 108 0.30 13.63 18.60
CA ALA A 108 1.07 14.50 19.47
C ALA A 108 1.18 13.95 20.90
N ARG A 109 0.07 13.40 21.44
CA ARG A 109 0.05 12.76 22.77
C ARG A 109 0.85 11.47 22.77
N ALA A 110 0.67 10.64 21.75
CA ALA A 110 1.35 9.35 21.58
C ALA A 110 2.88 9.50 21.51
N VAL A 111 3.35 10.50 20.76
CA VAL A 111 4.77 10.82 20.62
C VAL A 111 5.34 11.35 21.94
N ALA A 112 4.57 12.16 22.68
CA ALA A 112 5.01 12.70 23.97
C ALA A 112 5.13 11.62 25.07
N THR A 113 4.24 10.62 25.08
CA THR A 113 4.28 9.51 26.05
C THR A 113 5.23 8.38 25.62
N GLY A 114 5.76 8.40 24.40
CA GLY A 114 6.64 7.36 23.85
C GLY A 114 6.00 5.97 23.81
N THR A 115 4.68 5.89 23.97
CA THR A 115 3.93 4.65 24.10
C THR A 115 2.83 4.66 23.05
N GLU A 116 2.65 3.56 22.32
CA GLU A 116 1.50 3.39 21.44
C GLU A 116 0.22 3.46 22.29
N PRO A 117 -0.63 4.50 22.14
CA PRO A 117 -1.83 4.60 22.95
C PRO A 117 -2.75 3.48 22.53
N ASN A 118 -3.22 2.72 23.52
CA ASN A 118 -4.24 1.70 23.32
C ASN A 118 -5.46 2.34 22.63
N PRO A 119 -5.91 1.86 21.47
CA PRO A 119 -6.99 2.48 20.69
C PRO A 119 -8.39 2.41 21.34
N GLN A 120 -8.50 2.04 22.62
CA GLN A 120 -9.78 1.76 23.31
C GLN A 120 -9.95 2.43 24.69
N ALA A 121 -9.14 3.43 25.06
CA ALA A 121 -9.26 4.13 26.35
C ALA A 121 -9.89 5.52 26.24
#